data_AF-A0A8K0SVE8-F1
#
_entry.id   AF-A0A8K0SVE8-F1
#
_cell.length_a   1.000
_cell.length_b   1.000
_cell.length_c   1.000
_cell.angle_alpha   90.00
_cell.angle_beta   90.00
_cell.angle_gamma   90.00
#
_symmetry.space_group_name_H-M   'P 1'
#
loop_
_entity.id
_entity.type
_entity.pdbx_description
1 polymer ?
#
loop_
_entity_poly.entity_id
_entity_poly.type
_entity_poly.pdbx_seq_one_letter_code
_entity_poly.pdbx_strand_id
1 'polypeptide(L)'
;MAASASQVKVIFTTNEPDLVLPESKQQLLVPADIKRYGLSRILNSESMLDTSSPVPLDFLANGTFLKTSIEDYLSSNGFFEHDDWVGGVDVLSETSPAGLLAGSARVNERVASASYDGLVRVWNPSGEAIAISPAGRAGGHTQRVNAVKWLSTGKLASTGLDRKVVVWSYNEAEDGFSGSLKLDMELWGHDKEINNLDVNLATKRILTASADGRVGVWSSSKRTAPQADPETLPSAHSTKRAKMSNAGSTAQRGPLAMISLHDEPVTAAIFHPNDSTVAYSASKDHTVRTIDLTTQREVSRLTTMHPLLCATALPSKSLVAAGSSARHITLLDPRESASATAAMTLRGHINMVVSLAPSPENDYSLVSGSYDSTCRVWDLRSVRSATSEEGSGSVGDPVYTIEREWLRGKKLPPAGDGAKVLSVVWDKSWGIVSAGEDKKVQVNRGRGLLAS
;
A
#
# COMPACT_ATOMS: atom_id res chain seq x y z
N MET A 1 33.60 5.21 -4.51
CA MET A 1 32.51 5.66 -3.62
C MET A 1 32.07 4.46 -2.80
N ALA A 2 32.37 4.42 -1.51
CA ALA A 2 31.96 3.31 -0.65
C ALA A 2 30.45 3.39 -0.44
N ALA A 3 29.73 2.33 -0.80
CA ALA A 3 28.31 2.19 -0.50
C ALA A 3 28.12 2.33 1.02
N SER A 4 27.25 3.25 1.46
CA SER A 4 26.91 3.37 2.87
C SER A 4 26.28 2.05 3.32
N ALA A 5 26.99 1.28 4.15
CA ALA A 5 26.44 0.08 4.75
C ALA A 5 25.18 0.44 5.55
N SER A 6 24.09 -0.31 5.36
CA SER A 6 22.88 -0.16 6.15
C SER A 6 23.22 -0.34 7.62
N GLN A 7 22.80 0.60 8.46
CA GLN A 7 23.01 0.56 9.91
C GLN A 7 21.66 0.42 10.61
N VAL A 8 21.66 -0.35 11.70
CA VAL A 8 20.50 -0.59 12.57
C VAL A 8 20.82 -0.04 13.95
N LYS A 9 19.85 0.66 14.54
CA LYS A 9 19.92 1.10 15.93
C LYS A 9 19.53 -0.08 16.83
N VAL A 10 20.44 -0.48 17.72
CA VAL A 10 20.21 -1.56 18.69
C VAL A 10 20.26 -0.98 20.09
N ILE A 11 19.32 -1.42 20.93
CA ILE A 11 19.31 -1.11 22.36
C ILE A 11 19.64 -2.40 23.10
N PHE A 12 20.76 -2.41 23.81
CA PHE A 12 21.18 -3.54 24.61
C PHE A 12 20.58 -3.44 26.01
N THR A 13 19.85 -4.49 26.40
CA THR A 13 19.32 -4.69 27.74
C THR A 13 19.76 -6.07 28.25
N THR A 14 20.11 -6.16 29.53
CA THR A 14 20.47 -7.43 30.16
C THR A 14 19.75 -7.59 31.48
N ASN A 15 19.49 -8.83 31.87
CA ASN A 15 19.03 -9.20 33.21
C ASN A 15 20.19 -9.68 34.10
N GLU A 16 21.37 -9.88 33.52
CA GLU A 16 22.56 -10.31 34.25
C GLU A 16 23.21 -9.11 34.94
N PRO A 17 23.34 -9.13 36.29
CA PRO A 17 23.85 -7.99 37.06
C PRO A 17 25.32 -7.68 36.76
N ASP A 18 26.08 -8.69 36.31
CA ASP A 18 27.52 -8.57 36.04
C ASP A 18 27.84 -7.98 34.66
N LEU A 19 26.84 -7.82 33.79
CA LEU A 19 27.00 -7.41 32.39
C LEU A 19 26.22 -6.12 32.06
N VAL A 20 25.94 -5.29 33.06
CA VAL A 20 25.14 -4.06 32.88
C VAL A 20 25.96 -2.96 32.20
N LEU A 21 25.45 -2.48 31.06
CA LEU A 21 26.05 -1.36 30.32
C LEU A 21 25.59 -0.01 30.90
N PRO A 22 26.48 1.02 30.93
CA PRO A 22 26.08 2.39 31.22
C PRO A 22 25.00 2.90 30.26
N GLU A 23 24.06 3.73 30.73
CA GLU A 23 22.93 4.24 29.91
C GLU A 23 23.38 4.91 28.61
N SER A 24 24.54 5.58 28.61
CA SER A 24 25.13 6.22 27.42
C SER A 24 25.61 5.22 26.35
N LYS A 25 25.85 3.96 26.71
CA LYS A 25 26.36 2.89 25.83
C LYS A 25 25.32 1.81 25.51
N GLN A 26 24.12 1.91 26.06
CA GLN A 26 23.04 0.96 25.77
C GLN A 26 22.52 1.10 24.33
N GLN A 27 22.62 2.29 23.73
CA GLN A 27 22.18 2.54 22.36
C GLN A 27 23.39 2.58 21.42
N LEU A 28 23.40 1.72 20.40
CA LEU A 28 24.49 1.65 19.43
C LEU A 28 23.97 1.50 18.00
N LEU A 29 24.62 2.17 17.05
CA LEU A 29 24.43 1.93 15.62
C LEU A 29 25.38 0.83 15.17
N VAL A 30 24.83 -0.28 14.69
CA VAL A 30 25.57 -1.44 14.20
C VAL A 30 25.26 -1.70 12.73
N PRO A 31 26.21 -2.25 11.94
CA PRO A 31 25.91 -2.71 10.58
C PRO A 31 24.76 -3.72 10.55
N ALA A 32 23.84 -3.62 9.59
CA ALA A 32 22.67 -4.50 9.51
C ALA A 32 23.03 -5.96 9.22
N ASP A 33 24.12 -6.19 8.48
CA ASP A 33 24.62 -7.52 8.13
C ASP A 33 25.25 -8.28 9.31
N ILE A 34 25.39 -7.62 10.46
CA ILE A 34 26.04 -8.19 11.64
C ILE A 34 25.26 -9.39 12.16
N LYS A 35 25.98 -10.49 12.41
CA LYS A 35 25.46 -11.71 13.03
C LYS A 35 25.80 -11.72 14.52
N ARG A 36 25.22 -12.67 15.25
CA ARG A 36 25.50 -12.95 16.67
C ARG A 36 26.99 -12.82 17.05
N TYR A 37 27.90 -13.42 16.27
CA TYR A 37 29.35 -13.36 16.56
C TYR A 37 29.90 -11.93 16.53
N GLY A 38 29.47 -11.12 15.55
CA GLY A 38 29.89 -9.73 15.43
C GLY A 38 29.39 -8.88 16.60
N LEU A 39 28.14 -9.06 17.00
CA LEU A 39 27.56 -8.37 18.16
C LEU A 39 28.24 -8.75 19.47
N SER A 40 28.53 -10.03 19.67
CA SER A 40 29.27 -10.49 20.85
C SER A 40 30.68 -9.90 20.87
N ARG A 41 31.34 -9.76 19.72
CA ARG A 41 32.65 -9.10 19.65
C ARG A 41 32.57 -7.60 19.97
N ILE A 42 31.50 -6.92 19.57
CA ILE A 42 31.28 -5.49 19.92
C ILE A 42 31.09 -5.34 21.43
N LEU A 43 30.29 -6.21 22.06
CA LEU A 43 30.08 -6.10 23.50
C LEU A 43 31.32 -6.44 24.34
N ASN A 44 32.16 -7.36 23.86
CA ASN A 44 33.44 -7.69 24.48
C ASN A 44 34.58 -6.70 24.15
N SER A 45 34.30 -5.56 23.50
CA SER A 45 35.34 -4.55 23.29
C SER A 45 35.64 -3.80 24.59
N GLU A 46 36.87 -3.27 24.69
CA GLU A 46 37.30 -2.38 25.78
C GLU A 46 36.39 -1.15 25.92
N SER A 47 35.73 -0.75 24.83
CA SER A 47 34.79 0.37 24.82
C SER A 47 33.41 0.04 25.38
N MET A 48 33.05 -1.23 25.60
CA MET A 48 31.71 -1.66 26.05
C MET A 48 31.76 -2.30 27.44
N LEU A 49 31.90 -3.63 27.54
CA LEU A 49 31.86 -4.36 28.81
C LEU A 49 33.23 -4.51 29.50
N ASP A 50 34.33 -4.37 28.75
CA ASP A 50 35.71 -4.47 29.27
C ASP A 50 35.96 -5.68 30.19
N THR A 51 35.50 -6.87 29.77
CA THR A 51 35.66 -8.10 30.56
C THR A 51 37.06 -8.69 30.40
N SER A 52 37.62 -9.23 31.49
CA SER A 52 38.97 -9.84 31.51
C SER A 52 39.14 -11.03 30.55
N SER A 53 38.03 -11.66 30.15
CA SER A 53 37.98 -12.67 29.10
C SER A 53 36.75 -12.45 28.22
N PRO A 54 36.83 -12.76 26.91
CA PRO A 54 35.70 -12.62 26.01
C PRO A 54 34.62 -13.65 26.36
N VAL A 55 33.42 -13.16 26.71
CA VAL A 55 32.26 -14.01 27.02
C VAL A 55 31.46 -14.23 25.74
N PRO A 56 31.18 -15.49 25.32
CA PRO A 56 30.31 -15.74 24.20
C PRO A 56 28.87 -15.38 24.57
N LEU A 57 28.33 -14.32 23.95
CA LEU A 57 26.99 -13.82 24.25
C LEU A 57 25.96 -14.33 23.23
N ASP A 58 24.78 -14.63 23.75
CA ASP A 58 23.55 -14.88 23.00
C ASP A 58 22.69 -13.62 23.05
N PHE A 59 21.96 -13.35 21.98
CA PHE A 59 21.07 -12.20 21.91
C PHE A 59 19.64 -12.69 21.74
N LEU A 60 18.76 -12.20 22.61
CA LEU A 60 17.32 -12.41 22.51
C LEU A 60 16.69 -11.15 21.91
N ALA A 61 15.96 -11.33 20.81
CA ALA A 61 15.10 -10.30 20.23
C ALA A 61 13.65 -10.82 20.28
N ASN A 62 12.76 -10.07 20.95
CA ASN A 62 11.37 -10.44 21.23
C ASN A 62 11.19 -11.87 21.76
N GLY A 63 12.06 -12.29 22.69
CA GLY A 63 12.01 -13.62 23.32
C GLY A 63 12.54 -14.77 22.45
N THR A 64 13.10 -14.48 21.28
CA THR A 64 13.70 -15.48 20.38
C THR A 64 15.20 -15.23 20.19
N PHE A 65 15.99 -16.30 20.11
CA PHE A 65 17.43 -16.18 19.89
C PHE A 65 17.73 -15.69 18.47
N LEU A 66 18.61 -14.69 18.37
CA LEU A 66 19.13 -14.18 17.11
C LEU A 66 20.06 -15.23 16.47
N LYS A 67 19.54 -15.97 15.48
CA LYS A 67 20.27 -17.02 14.75
C LYS A 67 20.81 -16.55 13.39
N THR A 68 20.28 -15.47 12.85
CA THR A 68 20.61 -14.89 11.54
C THR A 68 21.32 -13.54 11.69
N SER A 69 21.57 -12.81 10.59
CA SER A 69 21.99 -11.40 10.71
C SER A 69 20.85 -10.55 11.25
N ILE A 70 21.15 -9.35 11.75
CA ILE A 70 20.09 -8.41 12.15
C ILE A 70 19.22 -8.06 10.95
N GLU A 71 19.79 -7.88 9.76
CA GLU A 71 19.05 -7.63 8.52
C GLU A 71 18.11 -8.78 8.19
N ASP A 72 18.56 -10.03 8.26
CA ASP A 72 17.74 -11.21 8.00
C ASP A 72 16.67 -11.37 9.08
N TYR A 73 17.01 -11.10 10.34
CA TYR A 73 16.08 -11.13 11.47
C TYR A 73 15.03 -10.03 11.34
N LEU A 74 15.40 -8.81 10.95
CA LEU A 74 14.47 -7.71 10.67
C LEU A 74 13.73 -7.91 9.35
N SER A 75 14.22 -8.77 8.45
CA SER A 75 13.48 -9.12 7.23
C SER A 75 12.45 -10.21 7.54
N SER A 76 12.84 -11.23 8.31
CA SER A 76 11.97 -12.34 8.72
C SER A 76 10.98 -11.96 9.82
N ASN A 77 11.39 -11.01 10.67
CA ASN A 77 10.62 -10.49 11.78
C ASN A 77 10.35 -8.99 11.63
N GLY A 78 10.45 -8.41 10.42
CA GLY A 78 10.18 -7.00 10.18
C GLY A 78 8.77 -6.65 10.60
N PHE A 79 8.62 -6.11 11.80
CA PHE A 79 7.35 -5.90 12.47
C PHE A 79 6.65 -4.68 11.86
N PHE A 80 6.22 -4.78 10.61
CA PHE A 80 5.09 -3.99 10.11
C PHE A 80 3.78 -4.56 10.67
N GLU A 81 3.75 -4.82 11.96
CA GLU A 81 2.64 -5.47 12.65
C GLU A 81 1.65 -4.42 13.13
N HIS A 82 0.38 -4.72 12.94
CA HIS A 82 -0.72 -3.85 13.27
C HIS A 82 -1.61 -4.53 14.30
N ASP A 83 -2.37 -3.73 15.04
CA ASP A 83 -3.35 -4.25 15.99
C ASP A 83 -4.54 -4.92 15.26
N ASP A 84 -4.80 -4.51 14.02
CA ASP A 84 -5.86 -5.00 13.16
C ASP A 84 -5.40 -5.20 11.70
N TRP A 85 -6.29 -5.64 10.83
CA TRP A 85 -5.99 -5.92 9.42
C TRP A 85 -5.45 -4.70 8.69
N VAL A 86 -4.61 -4.93 7.68
CA VAL A 86 -4.04 -3.87 6.86
C VAL A 86 -4.75 -3.84 5.52
N GLY A 87 -5.60 -2.83 5.33
CA GLY A 87 -6.45 -2.67 4.15
C GLY A 87 -5.70 -2.16 2.92
N GLY A 88 -4.73 -1.25 3.12
CA GLY A 88 -4.02 -0.58 2.05
C GLY A 88 -2.55 -0.37 2.37
N VAL A 89 -1.70 -0.45 1.34
CA VAL A 89 -0.27 -0.14 1.45
C VAL A 89 0.18 0.72 0.28
N ASP A 90 1.14 1.59 0.53
CA ASP A 90 1.85 2.35 -0.50
C ASP A 90 3.29 2.61 -0.07
N VAL A 91 4.18 2.85 -1.04
CA VAL A 91 5.61 3.00 -0.77
C VAL A 91 6.16 4.29 -1.33
N LEU A 92 7.12 4.84 -0.61
CA LEU A 92 7.93 5.97 -1.00
C LEU A 92 9.37 5.49 -1.17
N SER A 93 9.93 5.78 -2.34
CA SER A 93 11.29 5.49 -2.76
C SER A 93 11.71 6.51 -3.81
N GLU A 94 13.00 6.60 -4.14
CA GLU A 94 13.47 7.47 -5.23
C GLU A 94 12.81 7.12 -6.58
N THR A 95 12.39 5.87 -6.76
CA THR A 95 11.74 5.37 -7.99
C THR A 95 10.22 5.47 -7.98
N SER A 96 9.62 5.67 -6.80
CA SER A 96 8.17 5.83 -6.67
C SER A 96 7.70 7.11 -7.36
N PRO A 97 6.44 7.17 -7.86
CA PRO A 97 5.90 8.38 -8.49
C PRO A 97 6.04 9.63 -7.60
N ALA A 98 5.84 9.48 -6.28
CA ALA A 98 5.96 10.58 -5.32
C ALA A 98 7.41 10.99 -5.05
N GLY A 99 8.35 10.05 -5.09
CA GLY A 99 9.78 10.34 -4.94
C GLY A 99 10.39 10.99 -6.17
N LEU A 100 9.95 10.63 -7.38
CA LEU A 100 10.41 11.26 -8.63
C LEU A 100 10.11 12.77 -8.68
N LEU A 101 9.04 13.22 -8.00
CA LEU A 101 8.72 14.65 -7.86
C LEU A 101 9.66 15.42 -6.92
N ALA A 102 10.44 14.73 -6.08
CA ALA A 102 11.42 15.36 -5.19
C ALA A 102 12.65 15.89 -5.94
N GLY A 103 12.82 15.54 -7.22
CA GLY A 103 13.95 15.97 -8.03
C GLY A 103 15.27 15.46 -7.45
N SER A 104 16.20 16.36 -7.16
CA SER A 104 17.51 16.03 -6.59
C SER A 104 17.54 15.91 -5.05
N ALA A 105 16.40 16.14 -4.38
CA ALA A 105 16.33 15.99 -2.94
C ALA A 105 16.41 14.51 -2.54
N ARG A 106 17.18 14.20 -1.50
CA ARG A 106 17.28 12.84 -0.96
C ARG A 106 15.90 12.37 -0.50
N VAL A 107 15.42 11.26 -1.06
CA VAL A 107 14.15 10.65 -0.67
C VAL A 107 14.44 9.55 0.34
N ASN A 108 13.90 9.69 1.54
CA ASN A 108 13.96 8.61 2.52
C ASN A 108 12.92 7.55 2.15
N GLU A 109 13.37 6.30 2.05
CA GLU A 109 12.49 5.17 1.73
C GLU A 109 11.50 4.92 2.87
N ARG A 110 10.20 4.94 2.58
CA ARG A 110 9.14 4.75 3.59
C ARG A 110 8.05 3.82 3.06
N VAL A 111 7.40 3.11 3.97
CA VAL A 111 6.16 2.39 3.70
C VAL A 111 5.04 3.11 4.42
N ALA A 112 3.91 3.36 3.75
CA ALA A 112 2.68 3.83 4.37
C ALA A 112 1.67 2.68 4.39
N SER A 113 1.03 2.47 5.53
CA SER A 113 -0.03 1.48 5.69
C SER A 113 -1.31 2.10 6.23
N ALA A 114 -2.43 1.61 5.72
CA ALA A 114 -3.78 1.92 6.18
C ALA A 114 -4.35 0.68 6.87
N SER A 115 -4.74 0.82 8.13
CA SER A 115 -5.26 -0.29 8.93
C SER A 115 -6.73 -0.14 9.27
N TYR A 116 -7.35 -1.27 9.59
CA TYR A 116 -8.74 -1.37 9.96
C TYR A 116 -9.04 -0.81 11.36
N ASP A 117 -8.00 -0.57 12.16
CA ASP A 117 -8.07 0.18 13.41
C ASP A 117 -8.40 1.68 13.24
N GLY A 118 -8.41 2.18 12.01
CA GLY A 118 -8.69 3.59 11.68
C GLY A 118 -7.44 4.48 11.66
N LEU A 119 -6.25 3.89 11.70
CA LEU A 119 -4.99 4.61 11.73
C LEU A 119 -4.17 4.38 10.45
N VAL A 120 -3.44 5.42 10.07
CA VAL A 120 -2.41 5.40 9.02
C VAL A 120 -1.06 5.45 9.69
N ARG A 121 -0.16 4.55 9.33
CA ARG A 121 1.20 4.47 9.87
C ARG A 121 2.22 4.65 8.75
N VAL A 122 3.32 5.33 9.06
CA VAL A 122 4.49 5.47 8.19
C VAL A 122 5.66 4.77 8.87
N TRP A 123 6.32 3.91 8.12
CA TRP A 123 7.32 2.98 8.61
C TRP A 123 8.68 3.25 7.97
N ASN A 124 9.75 3.03 8.74
CA ASN A 124 11.11 3.00 8.21
C ASN A 124 11.47 1.62 7.61
N PRO A 125 12.60 1.50 6.89
CA PRO A 125 13.12 0.22 6.39
C PRO A 125 13.41 -0.83 7.46
N SER A 126 13.62 -0.43 8.72
CA SER A 126 13.78 -1.36 9.84
C SER A 126 12.45 -1.88 10.43
N GLY A 127 11.30 -1.43 9.91
CA GLY A 127 9.98 -1.88 10.38
C GLY A 127 9.47 -1.16 11.63
N GLU A 128 10.05 -0.03 12.01
CA GLU A 128 9.55 0.82 13.10
C GLU A 128 8.58 1.86 12.56
N ALA A 129 7.47 2.09 13.28
CA ALA A 129 6.52 3.14 12.96
C ALA A 129 7.08 4.52 13.36
N ILE A 130 7.47 5.32 12.37
CA ILE A 130 8.00 6.67 12.55
C ILE A 130 6.89 7.68 12.86
N ALA A 131 5.74 7.51 12.21
CA ALA A 131 4.60 8.40 12.37
C ALA A 131 3.30 7.61 12.37
N ILE A 132 2.38 8.02 13.24
CA ILE A 132 1.05 7.45 13.39
C ILE A 132 0.05 8.59 13.27
N SER A 133 -1.00 8.41 12.46
CA SER A 133 -2.06 9.40 12.33
C SER A 133 -2.78 9.61 13.67
N PRO A 134 -3.26 10.84 13.97
CA PRO A 134 -4.17 11.04 15.09
C PRO A 134 -5.42 10.16 14.94
N ALA A 135 -5.98 9.73 16.07
CA ALA A 135 -7.28 9.04 16.07
C ALA A 135 -8.43 9.97 15.66
N GLY A 136 -9.59 9.41 15.32
CA GLY A 136 -10.76 10.15 14.83
C GLY A 136 -11.17 11.37 15.66
N ARG A 137 -11.05 11.33 17.00
CA ARG A 137 -11.38 12.48 17.88
C ARG A 137 -10.44 13.68 17.71
N ALA A 138 -9.24 13.47 17.19
CA ALA A 138 -8.22 14.49 16.94
C ALA A 138 -8.08 14.82 15.44
N GLY A 139 -9.11 14.52 14.63
CA GLY A 139 -9.14 14.82 13.20
C GLY A 139 -8.71 13.66 12.29
N GLY A 140 -8.45 12.47 12.82
CA GLY A 140 -8.18 11.30 11.99
C GLY A 140 -9.39 10.62 11.41
N HIS A 141 -9.17 9.44 10.84
CA HIS A 141 -10.26 8.56 10.45
C HIS A 141 -10.99 8.04 11.70
N THR A 142 -12.32 7.94 11.61
CA THR A 142 -13.16 7.46 12.73
C THR A 142 -13.51 5.98 12.61
N GLN A 143 -13.22 5.39 11.46
CA GLN A 143 -13.53 4.01 11.10
C GLN A 143 -12.37 3.44 10.29
N ARG A 144 -12.44 2.15 9.91
CA ARG A 144 -11.39 1.46 9.15
C ARG A 144 -10.94 2.23 7.91
N VAL A 145 -9.63 2.20 7.64
CA VAL A 145 -9.01 2.79 6.46
C VAL A 145 -8.78 1.70 5.41
N ASN A 146 -9.28 1.93 4.20
CA ASN A 146 -9.23 0.96 3.09
C ASN A 146 -8.02 1.20 2.18
N ALA A 147 -7.65 2.45 1.91
CA ALA A 147 -6.56 2.77 0.99
C ALA A 147 -5.74 3.98 1.46
N VAL A 148 -4.46 3.97 1.12
CA VAL A 148 -3.50 5.06 1.33
C VAL A 148 -2.64 5.22 0.09
N LYS A 149 -2.30 6.47 -0.28
CA LYS A 149 -1.38 6.81 -1.37
C LYS A 149 -0.51 8.02 -1.05
N TRP A 150 0.76 7.97 -1.44
CA TRP A 150 1.68 9.11 -1.37
C TRP A 150 1.35 10.14 -2.46
N LEU A 151 1.25 11.41 -2.06
CA LEU A 151 1.04 12.54 -2.97
C LEU A 151 2.36 13.28 -3.27
N SER A 152 3.27 13.28 -2.30
CA SER A 152 4.64 13.77 -2.40
C SER A 152 5.43 13.21 -1.21
N THR A 153 6.73 13.52 -1.13
CA THR A 153 7.56 13.15 0.04
C THR A 153 7.04 13.66 1.39
N GLY A 154 6.20 14.70 1.39
CA GLY A 154 5.62 15.31 2.59
C GLY A 154 4.10 15.30 2.66
N LYS A 155 3.42 14.58 1.75
CA LYS A 155 1.96 14.49 1.74
C LYS A 155 1.48 13.10 1.37
N LEU A 156 0.41 12.67 2.02
CA LEU A 156 -0.27 11.42 1.73
C LEU A 156 -1.80 11.59 1.83
N ALA A 157 -2.53 10.76 1.11
CA ALA A 157 -3.99 10.72 1.13
C ALA A 157 -4.45 9.34 1.59
N SER A 158 -5.52 9.29 2.38
CA SER A 158 -6.13 8.04 2.83
C SER A 158 -7.65 8.11 2.77
N THR A 159 -8.27 6.94 2.64
CA THR A 159 -9.72 6.77 2.49
C THR A 159 -10.21 5.54 3.22
N GLY A 160 -11.48 5.52 3.63
CA GLY A 160 -12.03 4.40 4.37
C GLY A 160 -13.55 4.37 4.44
N LEU A 161 -14.05 3.71 5.49
CA LEU A 161 -15.47 3.52 5.76
C LEU A 161 -16.19 4.83 6.17
N ASP A 162 -15.44 5.81 6.66
CA ASP A 162 -15.95 7.09 7.15
C ASP A 162 -16.32 8.10 6.05
N ARG A 163 -16.33 7.66 4.78
CA ARG A 163 -16.81 8.41 3.59
C ARG A 163 -16.03 9.66 3.23
N LYS A 164 -14.94 9.94 3.96
CA LYS A 164 -14.06 11.08 3.73
C LYS A 164 -12.73 10.63 3.14
N VAL A 165 -12.14 11.49 2.31
CA VAL A 165 -10.72 11.41 1.99
C VAL A 165 -9.98 12.34 2.91
N VAL A 166 -8.95 11.84 3.58
CA VAL A 166 -8.11 12.65 4.45
C VAL A 166 -6.78 12.87 3.77
N VAL A 167 -6.39 14.15 3.61
CA VAL A 167 -5.06 14.52 3.14
C VAL A 167 -4.22 14.93 4.34
N TRP A 168 -3.05 14.32 4.45
CA TRP A 168 -2.13 14.47 5.56
C TRP A 168 -0.88 15.21 5.11
N SER A 169 -0.39 16.08 5.99
CA SER A 169 0.97 16.61 5.93
C SER A 169 1.88 15.69 6.74
N TYR A 170 2.85 15.10 6.07
CA TYR A 170 3.90 14.30 6.70
C TYR A 170 5.15 15.15 6.85
N ASN A 171 5.63 15.29 8.08
CA ASN A 171 6.90 15.95 8.38
C ASN A 171 7.78 14.96 9.13
N GLU A 172 8.99 14.76 8.62
CA GLU A 172 10.00 13.91 9.21
C GLU A 172 11.06 14.79 9.89
N ALA A 173 11.54 14.38 11.06
CA ALA A 173 12.65 15.03 11.72
C ALA A 173 13.97 14.66 11.02
N GLU A 174 15.00 15.49 11.22
CA GLU A 174 16.33 15.27 10.60
C GLU A 174 17.00 13.96 11.06
N ASP A 175 16.55 13.38 12.18
CA ASP A 175 17.03 12.09 12.68
C ASP A 175 16.62 10.90 11.79
N GLY A 176 15.56 11.03 11.00
CA GLY A 176 15.01 9.97 10.15
C GLY A 176 14.29 8.84 10.90
N PHE A 177 14.08 9.00 12.22
CA PHE A 177 13.43 8.01 13.10
C PHE A 177 12.16 8.54 13.74
N SER A 178 11.94 9.87 13.75
CA SER A 178 10.73 10.48 14.25
C SER A 178 10.00 11.31 13.19
N GLY A 179 8.68 11.25 13.19
CA GLY A 179 7.85 11.98 12.23
C GLY A 179 6.47 12.26 12.79
N SER A 180 5.76 13.18 12.14
CA SER A 180 4.40 13.54 12.52
C SER A 180 3.48 13.56 11.30
N LEU A 181 2.28 13.02 11.49
CA LEU A 181 1.17 13.13 10.55
C LEU A 181 0.17 14.14 11.09
N LYS A 182 0.00 15.23 10.37
CA LYS A 182 -0.97 16.28 10.70
C LYS A 182 -2.05 16.34 9.63
N LEU A 183 -3.30 16.49 10.06
CA LEU A 183 -4.42 16.69 9.17
C LEU A 183 -4.23 18.00 8.38
N ASP A 184 -4.20 17.92 7.05
CA ASP A 184 -4.11 19.09 6.17
C ASP A 184 -5.52 19.54 5.72
N MET A 185 -6.32 18.59 5.20
CA MET A 185 -7.68 18.84 4.73
C MET A 185 -8.52 17.55 4.72
N GLU A 186 -9.84 17.74 4.87
CA GLU A 186 -10.84 16.68 4.72
C GLU A 186 -11.65 16.92 3.46
N LEU A 187 -11.84 15.88 2.66
CA LEU A 187 -12.67 15.90 1.47
C LEU A 187 -13.95 15.11 1.73
N TRP A 188 -15.10 15.75 1.54
CA TRP A 188 -16.43 15.20 1.77
C TRP A 188 -17.23 15.21 0.47
N GLY A 189 -18.00 14.14 0.23
CA GLY A 189 -18.91 14.09 -0.92
C GLY A 189 -19.52 12.71 -1.21
N HIS A 190 -18.86 11.62 -0.84
CA HIS A 190 -19.42 10.27 -1.04
C HIS A 190 -20.51 9.94 -0.01
N ASP A 191 -21.50 9.17 -0.45
CA ASP A 191 -22.63 8.78 0.40
C ASP A 191 -22.34 7.49 1.20
N LYS A 192 -21.42 6.67 0.70
CA LYS A 192 -20.99 5.38 1.28
C LYS A 192 -19.46 5.28 1.35
N GLU A 193 -18.97 4.12 1.81
CA GLU A 193 -17.54 3.86 1.99
C GLU A 193 -16.74 4.03 0.70
N ILE A 194 -15.49 4.45 0.84
CA ILE A 194 -14.56 4.59 -0.27
C ILE A 194 -13.66 3.35 -0.27
N ASN A 195 -13.67 2.62 -1.39
CA ASN A 195 -12.97 1.34 -1.53
C ASN A 195 -11.54 1.53 -2.03
N ASN A 196 -11.33 2.49 -2.93
CA ASN A 196 -10.06 2.66 -3.62
C ASN A 196 -9.75 4.13 -3.87
N LEU A 197 -8.44 4.41 -3.95
CA LEU A 197 -7.84 5.72 -4.07
C LEU A 197 -6.69 5.64 -5.07
N ASP A 198 -6.74 6.49 -6.09
CA ASP A 198 -5.63 6.69 -7.04
C ASP A 198 -5.29 8.17 -7.18
N VAL A 199 -4.05 8.47 -7.57
CA VAL A 199 -3.50 9.82 -7.51
C VAL A 199 -2.76 10.18 -8.80
N ASN A 200 -3.03 11.37 -9.32
CA ASN A 200 -2.26 11.97 -10.40
C ASN A 200 -1.44 13.12 -9.82
N LEU A 201 -0.15 12.85 -9.63
CA LEU A 201 0.73 13.77 -8.90
C LEU A 201 1.09 15.02 -9.71
N ALA A 202 1.17 14.90 -11.03
CA ALA A 202 1.46 16.03 -11.92
C ALA A 202 0.33 17.08 -11.88
N THR A 203 -0.93 16.63 -11.90
CA THR A 203 -2.11 17.52 -11.87
C THR A 203 -2.64 17.79 -10.47
N LYS A 204 -2.07 17.16 -9.43
CA LYS A 204 -2.54 17.25 -8.04
C LYS A 204 -4.02 16.87 -7.91
N ARG A 205 -4.42 15.84 -8.65
CA ARG A 205 -5.78 15.28 -8.65
C ARG A 205 -5.79 13.92 -7.96
N ILE A 206 -6.93 13.61 -7.37
CA ILE A 206 -7.20 12.36 -6.70
C ILE A 206 -8.46 11.77 -7.34
N LEU A 207 -8.45 10.45 -7.58
CA LEU A 207 -9.62 9.67 -7.94
C LEU A 207 -10.01 8.75 -6.80
N THR A 208 -11.31 8.62 -6.57
CA THR A 208 -11.88 7.68 -5.61
C THR A 208 -12.95 6.83 -6.23
N ALA A 209 -13.01 5.58 -5.81
CA ALA A 209 -14.10 4.66 -6.11
C ALA A 209 -14.86 4.33 -4.82
N SER A 210 -16.18 4.48 -4.84
CA SER A 210 -17.02 4.26 -3.66
C SER A 210 -18.11 3.22 -3.89
N ALA A 211 -18.57 2.64 -2.78
CA ALA A 211 -19.71 1.75 -2.74
C ALA A 211 -21.05 2.41 -3.08
N ASP A 212 -21.08 3.74 -3.24
CA ASP A 212 -22.25 4.49 -3.70
C ASP A 212 -22.47 4.43 -5.23
N GLY A 213 -21.59 3.76 -5.98
CA GLY A 213 -21.67 3.66 -7.44
C GLY A 213 -21.04 4.85 -8.18
N ARG A 214 -20.41 5.78 -7.45
CA ARG A 214 -19.83 7.01 -8.00
C ARG A 214 -18.31 6.99 -7.99
N VAL A 215 -17.75 7.71 -8.96
CA VAL A 215 -16.33 8.04 -9.04
C VAL A 215 -16.13 9.50 -8.66
N GLY A 216 -15.35 9.75 -7.63
CA GLY A 216 -15.05 11.10 -7.15
C GLY A 216 -13.75 11.62 -7.76
N VAL A 217 -13.77 12.85 -8.28
CA VAL A 217 -12.58 13.58 -8.73
C VAL A 217 -12.31 14.70 -7.75
N TRP A 218 -11.11 14.75 -7.18
CA TRP A 218 -10.75 15.70 -6.14
C TRP A 218 -9.46 16.42 -6.45
N SER A 219 -9.23 17.53 -5.75
CA SER A 219 -7.94 18.21 -5.74
C SER A 219 -7.23 17.99 -4.42
N SER A 220 -5.93 17.69 -4.46
CA SER A 220 -5.08 17.57 -3.27
C SER A 220 -4.56 18.92 -2.75
N SER A 221 -5.04 20.04 -3.30
CA SER A 221 -4.64 21.39 -2.92
C SER A 221 -5.83 22.23 -2.43
N LYS A 222 -5.66 22.90 -1.29
CA LYS A 222 -6.69 23.74 -0.66
C LYS A 222 -7.17 24.92 -1.52
N ARG A 223 -6.35 25.37 -2.47
CA ARG A 223 -6.63 26.52 -3.35
C ARG A 223 -7.65 26.17 -4.43
N THR A 224 -7.57 24.95 -4.94
CA THR A 224 -8.34 24.46 -6.09
C THR A 224 -9.50 23.57 -5.66
N ALA A 225 -9.46 23.02 -4.44
CA ALA A 225 -10.56 22.25 -3.89
C ALA A 225 -11.77 23.16 -3.56
N PRO A 226 -12.98 22.86 -4.07
CA PRO A 226 -14.21 23.57 -3.74
C PRO A 226 -14.57 23.45 -2.25
N GLN A 227 -15.46 24.31 -1.75
CA GLN A 227 -16.01 24.16 -0.41
C GLN A 227 -16.92 22.92 -0.34
N ALA A 228 -16.90 22.20 0.78
CA ALA A 228 -17.76 21.03 0.97
C ALA A 228 -19.23 21.44 1.03
N ASP A 229 -20.10 20.65 0.42
CA ASP A 229 -21.54 20.83 0.51
C ASP A 229 -22.00 20.57 1.95
N PRO A 230 -22.73 21.52 2.59
CA PRO A 230 -23.12 21.39 4.00
C PRO A 230 -23.88 20.10 4.31
N GLU A 231 -24.68 19.59 3.37
CA GLU A 231 -25.47 18.36 3.54
C GLU A 231 -24.63 17.08 3.64
N THR A 232 -23.44 17.07 3.02
CA THR A 232 -22.52 15.93 3.05
C THR A 232 -21.72 15.86 4.36
N LEU A 233 -21.70 16.95 5.12
CA LEU A 233 -20.97 17.04 6.38
C LEU A 233 -21.76 16.37 7.51
N PRO A 234 -21.08 15.67 8.45
CA PRO A 234 -21.74 15.06 9.61
C PRO A 234 -22.54 16.05 10.46
N SER A 235 -22.19 17.34 10.43
CA SER A 235 -22.87 18.40 11.18
C SER A 235 -24.31 18.68 10.71
N ALA A 236 -24.67 18.31 9.47
CA ALA A 236 -26.02 18.52 8.93
C ALA A 236 -27.08 17.67 9.63
N HIS A 237 -26.70 16.54 10.23
CA HIS A 237 -27.62 15.62 10.91
C HIS A 237 -27.71 15.84 12.43
N SER A 238 -27.00 16.82 12.99
CA SER A 238 -27.11 17.17 14.41
C SER A 238 -28.17 18.27 14.62
N THR A 239 -29.31 17.91 15.22
CA THR A 239 -30.38 18.84 15.61
C THR A 239 -29.97 19.84 16.71
N LYS A 240 -28.76 19.71 17.27
CA LYS A 240 -28.16 20.73 18.13
C LYS A 240 -27.21 21.59 17.32
N ARG A 241 -27.70 22.76 16.92
CA ARG A 241 -26.90 23.91 16.47
C ARG A 241 -26.10 24.45 17.67
N ALA A 242 -25.18 23.64 18.19
CA ALA A 242 -24.26 24.08 19.22
C ALA A 242 -23.27 25.03 18.55
N LYS A 243 -23.25 26.28 19.01
CA LYS A 243 -22.17 27.23 18.77
C LYS A 243 -20.84 26.51 19.03
N MET A 244 -20.16 26.06 17.98
CA MET A 244 -18.80 25.58 18.10
C MET A 244 -17.88 26.79 18.04
N SER A 245 -17.35 27.11 19.22
CA SER A 245 -16.16 27.91 19.44
C SER A 245 -15.01 27.43 18.54
N ASN A 246 -14.25 28.40 18.02
CA ASN A 246 -12.97 28.25 17.32
C ASN A 246 -11.99 27.29 18.01
N ALA A 247 -12.10 26.00 17.74
CA ALA A 247 -11.01 25.04 17.88
C ALA A 247 -10.54 24.71 16.47
N GLY A 248 -9.42 25.33 16.06
CA GLY A 248 -8.74 25.20 14.74
C GLY A 248 -9.46 24.37 13.68
N SER A 249 -10.45 24.96 12.99
CA SER A 249 -11.25 24.25 11.99
C SER A 249 -10.36 23.75 10.85
N THR A 250 -10.26 22.43 10.72
CA THR A 250 -9.60 21.79 9.58
C THR A 250 -10.35 22.13 8.29
N ALA A 251 -9.62 22.25 7.18
CA ALA A 251 -10.22 22.68 5.92
C ALA A 251 -11.09 21.56 5.33
N GLN A 252 -12.41 21.68 5.48
CA GLN A 252 -13.39 20.81 4.83
C GLN A 252 -13.65 21.29 3.39
N ARG A 253 -13.55 20.37 2.43
CA ARG A 253 -13.61 20.65 0.99
C ARG A 253 -14.44 19.60 0.26
N GLY A 254 -15.00 19.98 -0.89
CA GLY A 254 -15.83 19.14 -1.74
C GLY A 254 -15.06 18.56 -2.94
N PRO A 255 -15.71 17.70 -3.74
CA PRO A 255 -15.15 17.17 -4.97
C PRO A 255 -15.12 18.24 -6.08
N LEU A 256 -14.22 18.06 -7.05
CA LEU A 256 -14.28 18.78 -8.33
C LEU A 256 -15.42 18.24 -9.21
N ALA A 257 -15.63 16.93 -9.17
CA ALA A 257 -16.69 16.24 -9.87
C ALA A 257 -17.09 14.98 -9.11
N MET A 258 -18.38 14.64 -9.16
CA MET A 258 -18.90 13.38 -8.65
C MET A 258 -19.66 12.68 -9.77
N ILE A 259 -19.03 11.67 -10.37
CA ILE A 259 -19.50 11.06 -11.61
C ILE A 259 -20.27 9.78 -11.27
N SER A 260 -21.58 9.78 -11.55
CA SER A 260 -22.46 8.63 -11.31
C SER A 260 -22.58 7.82 -12.60
N LEU A 261 -21.80 6.74 -12.71
CA LEU A 261 -21.80 5.87 -13.90
C LEU A 261 -22.34 4.47 -13.59
N HIS A 262 -21.99 3.90 -12.45
CA HIS A 262 -22.26 2.50 -12.13
C HIS A 262 -23.52 2.33 -11.28
N ASP A 263 -24.21 1.20 -11.49
CA ASP A 263 -25.40 0.81 -10.73
C ASP A 263 -25.04 0.05 -9.44
N GLU A 264 -23.83 -0.53 -9.41
CA GLU A 264 -23.27 -1.30 -8.28
C GLU A 264 -21.97 -0.64 -7.77
N PRO A 265 -21.49 -1.01 -6.55
CA PRO A 265 -20.28 -0.49 -5.95
C PRO A 265 -19.08 -0.44 -6.92
N VAL A 266 -18.50 0.75 -7.07
CA VAL A 266 -17.23 0.92 -7.79
C VAL A 266 -16.12 0.45 -6.87
N THR A 267 -15.29 -0.46 -7.38
CA THR A 267 -14.23 -1.10 -6.60
C THR A 267 -12.85 -0.52 -6.89
N ALA A 268 -12.63 0.02 -8.09
CA ALA A 268 -11.39 0.71 -8.45
C ALA A 268 -11.66 1.87 -9.40
N ALA A 269 -10.91 2.96 -9.23
CA ALA A 269 -10.87 4.09 -10.15
C ALA A 269 -9.42 4.52 -10.29
N ILE A 270 -8.90 4.51 -11.52
CA ILE A 270 -7.49 4.71 -11.82
C ILE A 270 -7.31 5.75 -12.93
N PHE A 271 -6.26 6.54 -12.86
CA PHE A 271 -5.89 7.46 -13.93
C PHE A 271 -5.29 6.70 -15.12
N HIS A 272 -5.45 7.25 -16.32
CA HIS A 272 -4.66 6.80 -17.45
C HIS A 272 -3.18 7.22 -17.23
N PRO A 273 -2.22 6.29 -17.36
CA PRO A 273 -0.83 6.52 -16.97
C PRO A 273 -0.15 7.64 -17.77
N ASN A 274 -0.50 7.77 -19.06
CA ASN A 274 0.07 8.79 -19.94
C ASN A 274 -0.85 10.00 -20.17
N ASP A 275 -2.11 9.95 -19.73
CA ASP A 275 -3.11 10.98 -20.05
C ASP A 275 -3.90 11.34 -18.79
N SER A 276 -3.63 12.52 -18.25
CA SER A 276 -4.30 13.00 -17.03
C SER A 276 -5.78 13.34 -17.21
N THR A 277 -6.29 13.34 -18.44
CA THR A 277 -7.69 13.64 -18.75
C THR A 277 -8.57 12.40 -18.80
N VAL A 278 -7.98 11.21 -18.87
CA VAL A 278 -8.72 9.94 -18.96
C VAL A 278 -8.58 9.16 -17.65
N ALA A 279 -9.67 8.52 -17.24
CA ALA A 279 -9.69 7.58 -16.13
C ALA A 279 -10.39 6.28 -16.52
N TYR A 280 -10.06 5.21 -15.81
CA TYR A 280 -10.75 3.94 -15.88
C TYR A 280 -11.41 3.64 -14.55
N SER A 281 -12.60 3.06 -14.60
CA SER A 281 -13.35 2.63 -13.42
C SER A 281 -13.78 1.19 -13.59
N ALA A 282 -13.71 0.41 -12.51
CA ALA A 282 -14.13 -0.98 -12.47
C ALA A 282 -15.13 -1.18 -11.32
N SER A 283 -16.18 -1.96 -11.58
CA SER A 283 -17.28 -2.14 -10.64
C SER A 283 -17.77 -3.58 -10.56
N LYS A 284 -18.53 -3.85 -9.50
CA LYS A 284 -19.29 -5.08 -9.33
C LYS A 284 -20.45 -5.23 -10.32
N ASP A 285 -20.77 -4.21 -11.12
CA ASP A 285 -21.71 -4.31 -12.26
C ASP A 285 -21.15 -5.04 -13.49
N HIS A 286 -19.96 -5.63 -13.35
CA HIS A 286 -19.21 -6.35 -14.39
C HIS A 286 -18.64 -5.43 -15.48
N THR A 287 -18.60 -4.11 -15.26
CA THR A 287 -18.11 -3.18 -16.27
C THR A 287 -16.78 -2.55 -15.92
N VAL A 288 -15.96 -2.35 -16.95
CA VAL A 288 -14.87 -1.38 -16.95
C VAL A 288 -15.30 -0.22 -17.84
N ARG A 289 -15.31 0.99 -17.29
CA ARG A 289 -15.71 2.19 -18.03
C ARG A 289 -14.54 3.16 -18.16
N THR A 290 -14.39 3.70 -19.35
CA THR A 290 -13.45 4.78 -19.65
C THR A 290 -14.16 6.11 -19.51
N ILE A 291 -13.59 7.01 -18.73
CA ILE A 291 -14.18 8.29 -18.36
C ILE A 291 -13.28 9.39 -18.90
N ASP A 292 -13.88 10.36 -19.59
CA ASP A 292 -13.23 11.64 -19.85
C ASP A 292 -13.50 12.57 -18.66
N LEU A 293 -12.43 12.91 -17.94
CA LEU A 293 -12.47 13.75 -16.75
C LEU A 293 -12.76 15.22 -17.06
N THR A 294 -12.60 15.66 -18.32
CA THR A 294 -12.91 17.04 -18.73
C THR A 294 -14.40 17.22 -18.95
N THR A 295 -15.04 16.28 -19.65
CA THR A 295 -16.48 16.31 -19.95
C THR A 295 -17.32 15.60 -18.89
N GLN A 296 -16.68 14.83 -18.00
CA GLN A 296 -17.31 14.02 -16.95
C GLN A 296 -18.29 12.98 -17.52
N ARG A 297 -17.98 12.46 -18.71
CA ARG A 297 -18.81 11.50 -19.43
C ARG A 297 -18.08 10.19 -19.65
N GLU A 298 -18.87 9.14 -19.75
CA GLU A 298 -18.42 7.84 -20.20
C GLU A 298 -18.12 7.87 -21.70
N VAL A 299 -16.91 7.45 -22.06
CA VAL A 299 -16.43 7.36 -23.45
C VAL A 299 -16.61 5.93 -23.98
N SER A 300 -16.31 4.93 -23.15
CA SER A 300 -16.36 3.52 -23.52
C SER A 300 -16.83 2.66 -22.35
N ARG A 301 -17.53 1.57 -22.68
CA ARG A 301 -18.04 0.56 -21.76
C ARG A 301 -17.57 -0.82 -22.21
N LEU A 302 -16.81 -1.50 -21.37
CA LEU A 302 -16.47 -2.91 -21.54
C LEU A 302 -17.22 -3.73 -20.51
N THR A 303 -17.91 -4.77 -20.96
CA THR A 303 -18.66 -5.68 -20.08
C THR A 303 -17.93 -7.01 -20.00
N THR A 304 -17.61 -7.44 -18.79
CA THR A 304 -16.97 -8.73 -18.52
C THR A 304 -18.01 -9.74 -18.04
N MET A 305 -17.60 -11.01 -17.90
CA MET A 305 -18.49 -12.09 -17.48
C MET A 305 -18.77 -12.11 -15.97
N HIS A 306 -17.97 -11.41 -15.17
CA HIS A 306 -17.97 -11.55 -13.72
C HIS A 306 -17.70 -10.22 -13.00
N PRO A 307 -18.14 -10.06 -11.75
CA PRO A 307 -17.87 -8.87 -10.94
C PRO A 307 -16.38 -8.58 -10.81
N LEU A 308 -16.03 -7.30 -10.95
CA LEU A 308 -14.66 -6.83 -10.81
C LEU A 308 -14.45 -6.30 -9.38
N LEU A 309 -13.24 -6.53 -8.86
CA LEU A 309 -12.85 -6.16 -7.50
C LEU A 309 -11.68 -5.19 -7.48
N CYS A 310 -10.84 -5.19 -8.51
CA CYS A 310 -9.75 -4.23 -8.67
C CYS A 310 -9.40 -4.03 -10.15
N ALA A 311 -8.70 -2.94 -10.44
CA ALA A 311 -8.17 -2.67 -11.76
C ALA A 311 -6.84 -1.93 -11.67
N THR A 312 -5.97 -2.14 -12.66
CA THR A 312 -4.74 -1.36 -12.84
C THR A 312 -4.46 -1.15 -14.33
N ALA A 313 -3.85 -0.02 -14.67
CA ALA A 313 -3.51 0.32 -16.05
C ALA A 313 -2.05 -0.05 -16.30
N LEU A 314 -1.79 -0.68 -17.46
CA LEU A 314 -0.45 -1.02 -17.91
C LEU A 314 0.10 0.13 -18.77
N PRO A 315 1.13 0.87 -18.32
CA PRO A 315 1.54 2.15 -18.93
C PRO A 315 1.91 2.09 -20.42
N SER A 316 2.63 1.06 -20.85
CA SER A 316 3.16 0.99 -22.21
C SER A 316 2.16 0.47 -23.24
N LYS A 317 1.31 -0.49 -22.85
CA LYS A 317 0.36 -1.14 -23.76
C LYS A 317 -1.02 -0.50 -23.81
N SER A 318 -1.30 0.46 -22.91
CA SER A 318 -2.65 1.04 -22.75
C SER A 318 -3.74 0.00 -22.44
N LEU A 319 -3.36 -1.16 -21.90
CA LEU A 319 -4.27 -2.20 -21.46
C LEU A 319 -4.68 -1.95 -20.01
N VAL A 320 -5.87 -2.44 -19.65
CA VAL A 320 -6.35 -2.46 -18.27
C VAL A 320 -6.40 -3.91 -17.79
N ALA A 321 -5.71 -4.20 -16.70
CA ALA A 321 -5.82 -5.48 -16.01
C ALA A 321 -6.90 -5.35 -14.93
N ALA A 322 -7.93 -6.18 -15.00
CA ALA A 322 -9.05 -6.19 -14.07
C ALA A 322 -9.13 -7.51 -13.30
N GLY A 323 -9.08 -7.44 -11.97
CA GLY A 323 -9.21 -8.59 -11.09
C GLY A 323 -10.67 -8.94 -10.84
N SER A 324 -11.03 -10.21 -11.03
CA SER A 324 -12.40 -10.70 -10.92
C SER A 324 -12.65 -11.43 -9.61
N SER A 325 -13.92 -11.45 -9.17
CA SER A 325 -14.38 -12.36 -8.12
C SER A 325 -14.29 -13.84 -8.52
N ALA A 326 -14.22 -14.14 -9.82
CA ALA A 326 -14.09 -15.48 -10.38
C ALA A 326 -12.64 -16.00 -10.48
N ARG A 327 -11.74 -15.46 -9.64
CA ARG A 327 -10.37 -15.97 -9.39
C ARG A 327 -9.39 -15.86 -10.56
N HIS A 328 -9.71 -15.02 -11.53
CA HIS A 328 -8.84 -14.73 -12.67
C HIS A 328 -8.71 -13.23 -12.86
N ILE A 329 -7.71 -12.84 -13.64
CA ILE A 329 -7.49 -11.45 -14.04
C ILE A 329 -7.75 -11.38 -15.53
N THR A 330 -8.49 -10.38 -15.97
CA THR A 330 -8.83 -10.17 -17.37
C THR A 330 -8.06 -8.96 -17.88
N LEU A 331 -7.32 -9.12 -18.98
CA LEU A 331 -6.72 -8.00 -19.69
C LEU A 331 -7.70 -7.49 -20.74
N LEU A 332 -7.93 -6.20 -20.71
CA LEU A 332 -8.91 -5.50 -21.54
C LEU A 332 -8.21 -4.37 -22.30
N ASP A 333 -8.52 -4.23 -23.59
CA ASP A 333 -8.17 -3.02 -24.32
C ASP A 333 -9.37 -2.05 -24.26
N PRO A 334 -9.26 -0.91 -23.55
CA PRO A 334 -10.35 0.06 -23.40
C PRO A 334 -10.78 0.71 -24.73
N ARG A 335 -9.99 0.58 -25.79
CA ARG A 335 -10.28 1.11 -27.13
C ARG A 335 -11.12 0.16 -27.98
N GLU A 336 -11.16 -1.13 -27.61
CA GLU A 336 -12.00 -2.09 -28.32
C GLU A 336 -13.47 -1.93 -27.96
N SER A 337 -14.36 -2.33 -28.87
CA SER A 337 -15.80 -2.22 -28.66
C SER A 337 -16.32 -3.23 -27.62
N ALA A 338 -17.50 -2.96 -27.04
CA ALA A 338 -18.13 -3.75 -25.97
C ALA A 338 -18.32 -5.26 -26.25
N SER A 339 -18.18 -5.73 -27.49
CA SER A 339 -18.25 -7.15 -27.88
C SER A 339 -16.89 -7.86 -27.86
N ALA A 340 -15.80 -7.15 -27.53
CA ALA A 340 -14.47 -7.71 -27.55
C ALA A 340 -14.22 -8.64 -26.35
N THR A 341 -13.88 -9.88 -26.69
CA THR A 341 -13.37 -10.92 -25.79
C THR A 341 -12.12 -10.41 -25.08
N ALA A 342 -11.97 -10.74 -23.80
CA ALA A 342 -10.73 -10.56 -23.04
C ALA A 342 -9.49 -10.77 -23.93
N ALA A 343 -8.61 -9.78 -24.02
CA ALA A 343 -7.37 -9.90 -24.79
C ALA A 343 -6.52 -11.07 -24.28
N MET A 344 -6.56 -11.28 -22.96
CA MET A 344 -5.91 -12.39 -22.28
C MET A 344 -6.57 -12.60 -20.91
N THR A 345 -6.57 -13.84 -20.42
CA THR A 345 -6.97 -14.16 -19.05
C THR A 345 -5.79 -14.74 -18.28
N LEU A 346 -5.52 -14.22 -17.08
CA LEU A 346 -4.50 -14.77 -16.19
C LEU A 346 -5.19 -15.68 -15.18
N ARG A 347 -4.83 -16.96 -15.20
CA ARG A 347 -5.46 -18.00 -14.38
C ARG A 347 -4.44 -18.61 -13.43
N GLY A 348 -4.93 -18.94 -12.23
CA GLY A 348 -4.15 -19.69 -11.26
C GLY A 348 -4.59 -19.44 -9.82
N HIS A 349 -5.08 -18.24 -9.51
CA HIS A 349 -5.58 -17.94 -8.17
C HIS A 349 -6.73 -18.87 -7.77
N ILE A 350 -6.80 -19.15 -6.48
CA ILE A 350 -7.79 -20.08 -5.91
C ILE A 350 -8.97 -19.31 -5.31
N ASN A 351 -8.80 -18.00 -5.07
CA ASN A 351 -9.80 -17.10 -4.51
C ASN A 351 -9.82 -15.76 -5.26
N MET A 352 -10.69 -14.85 -4.80
CA MET A 352 -10.91 -13.52 -5.37
C MET A 352 -9.62 -12.70 -5.45
N VAL A 353 -9.42 -12.02 -6.58
CA VAL A 353 -8.28 -11.11 -6.80
C VAL A 353 -8.72 -9.69 -6.44
N VAL A 354 -8.04 -9.06 -5.48
CA VAL A 354 -8.49 -7.79 -4.90
C VAL A 354 -7.49 -6.66 -5.02
N SER A 355 -6.25 -6.94 -5.42
CA SER A 355 -5.24 -5.91 -5.65
C SER A 355 -4.34 -6.30 -6.81
N LEU A 356 -3.93 -5.32 -7.59
CA LEU A 356 -3.03 -5.47 -8.73
C LEU A 356 -2.02 -4.33 -8.72
N ALA A 357 -0.77 -4.64 -9.04
CA ALA A 357 0.27 -3.62 -9.24
C ALA A 357 1.15 -4.00 -10.45
N PRO A 358 1.39 -3.08 -11.40
CA PRO A 358 2.30 -3.30 -12.50
C PRO A 358 3.75 -3.34 -11.99
N SER A 359 4.64 -4.00 -12.73
CA SER A 359 6.07 -3.96 -12.44
C SER A 359 6.65 -2.59 -12.82
N PRO A 360 7.55 -2.02 -11.98
CA PRO A 360 8.21 -0.75 -12.29
C PRO A 360 9.36 -0.88 -13.30
N GLU A 361 9.85 -2.11 -13.53
CA GLU A 361 10.98 -2.36 -14.44
C GLU A 361 10.55 -2.96 -15.78
N ASN A 362 9.48 -3.76 -15.76
CA ASN A 362 9.05 -4.52 -16.92
C ASN A 362 7.57 -4.27 -17.25
N ASP A 363 7.35 -3.74 -18.45
CA ASP A 363 6.04 -3.51 -19.04
C ASP A 363 5.17 -4.77 -19.20
N TYR A 364 5.81 -5.95 -19.20
CA TYR A 364 5.14 -7.23 -19.37
C TYR A 364 4.87 -7.94 -18.04
N SER A 365 5.23 -7.36 -16.90
CA SER A 365 5.06 -8.01 -15.60
C SER A 365 4.09 -7.26 -14.71
N LEU A 366 3.31 -8.01 -13.94
CA LEU A 366 2.44 -7.47 -12.90
C LEU A 366 2.36 -8.45 -11.74
N VAL A 367 2.02 -7.94 -10.56
CA VAL A 367 1.74 -8.72 -9.36
C VAL A 367 0.27 -8.58 -8.99
N SER A 368 -0.32 -9.67 -8.53
CA SER A 368 -1.68 -9.70 -8.00
C SER A 368 -1.69 -10.16 -6.56
N GLY A 369 -2.56 -9.58 -5.75
CA GLY A 369 -2.89 -10.00 -4.39
C GLY A 369 -4.28 -10.61 -4.33
N SER A 370 -4.41 -11.75 -3.67
CA SER A 370 -5.63 -12.54 -3.62
C SER A 370 -6.02 -12.94 -2.20
N TYR A 371 -7.31 -13.22 -2.03
CA TYR A 371 -7.85 -13.85 -0.82
C TYR A 371 -7.44 -15.33 -0.65
N ASP A 372 -6.60 -15.88 -1.53
CA ASP A 372 -6.00 -17.21 -1.38
C ASP A 372 -4.69 -17.21 -0.57
N SER A 373 -4.39 -16.08 0.08
CA SER A 373 -3.17 -15.87 0.86
C SER A 373 -1.88 -15.78 0.03
N THR A 374 -1.97 -15.70 -1.29
CA THR A 374 -0.80 -15.59 -2.16
C THR A 374 -0.77 -14.27 -2.93
N CYS A 375 0.45 -13.79 -3.18
CA CYS A 375 0.70 -12.85 -4.26
C CYS A 375 1.29 -13.62 -5.45
N ARG A 376 0.86 -13.32 -6.68
CA ARG A 376 1.39 -14.00 -7.87
C ARG A 376 1.98 -13.00 -8.84
N VAL A 377 3.15 -13.36 -9.38
CA VAL A 377 3.85 -12.60 -10.42
C VAL A 377 3.52 -13.22 -11.77
N TRP A 378 3.09 -12.38 -12.69
CA TRP A 378 2.69 -12.77 -14.04
C TRP A 378 3.65 -12.17 -15.05
N ASP A 379 3.92 -12.91 -16.12
CA ASP A 379 4.56 -12.39 -17.33
C ASP A 379 3.56 -12.52 -18.49
N LEU A 380 3.16 -11.38 -19.04
CA LEU A 380 2.19 -11.27 -20.12
C LEU A 380 2.70 -11.84 -21.45
N ARG A 381 3.99 -12.18 -21.55
CA ARG A 381 4.57 -12.87 -22.71
C ARG A 381 4.43 -14.39 -22.61
N SER A 382 4.24 -14.91 -21.40
CA SER A 382 4.00 -16.33 -21.16
C SER A 382 2.52 -16.64 -21.40
N VAL A 383 2.20 -17.00 -22.64
CA VAL A 383 0.82 -17.24 -23.07
C VAL A 383 0.71 -18.66 -23.62
N ARG A 384 -0.34 -19.37 -23.20
CA ARG A 384 -0.80 -20.61 -23.82
C ARG A 384 -2.24 -20.47 -24.30
N SER A 385 -2.66 -21.37 -25.19
CA SER A 385 -4.06 -21.48 -25.56
C SER A 385 -4.91 -22.00 -24.38
N ALA A 386 -6.12 -21.47 -24.25
CA ALA A 386 -7.12 -21.96 -23.29
C ALA A 386 -7.42 -23.45 -23.50
N THR A 387 -7.60 -24.18 -22.41
CA THR A 387 -8.11 -25.56 -22.45
C THR A 387 -9.63 -25.57 -22.65
N SER A 388 -10.21 -26.75 -22.93
CA SER A 388 -11.66 -26.90 -23.12
C SER A 388 -12.51 -26.43 -21.93
N GLU A 389 -11.97 -26.50 -20.70
CA GLU A 389 -12.64 -26.02 -19.48
C GLU A 389 -12.56 -24.49 -19.31
N GLU A 390 -11.56 -23.88 -19.94
CA GLU A 390 -11.28 -22.44 -19.84
C GLU A 390 -11.97 -21.64 -20.96
N GLY A 391 -12.50 -22.34 -21.97
CA GLY A 391 -13.16 -21.77 -23.13
C GLY A 391 -12.18 -21.46 -24.26
N SER A 392 -12.45 -20.42 -25.03
CA SER A 392 -11.56 -19.93 -26.10
C SER A 392 -10.81 -18.69 -25.65
N GLY A 393 -9.50 -18.62 -25.88
CA GLY A 393 -8.71 -17.41 -25.65
C GLY A 393 -7.26 -17.68 -25.28
N SER A 394 -6.55 -16.60 -24.99
CA SER A 394 -5.17 -16.60 -24.50
C SER A 394 -5.16 -16.68 -22.97
N VAL A 395 -4.44 -17.65 -22.41
CA VAL A 395 -4.31 -17.86 -20.96
C VAL A 395 -2.86 -17.66 -20.52
N GLY A 396 -2.65 -16.90 -19.44
CA GLY A 396 -1.37 -16.78 -18.76
C GLY A 396 -1.38 -17.51 -17.43
N ASP A 397 -0.32 -18.28 -17.19
CA ASP A 397 -0.05 -18.93 -15.91
C ASP A 397 0.94 -18.07 -15.09
N PRO A 398 0.93 -18.15 -13.75
CA PRO A 398 1.84 -17.38 -12.91
C PRO A 398 3.28 -17.89 -13.06
N VAL A 399 4.24 -16.97 -13.13
CA VAL A 399 5.67 -17.29 -13.17
C VAL A 399 6.20 -17.57 -11.78
N TYR A 400 5.69 -16.84 -10.78
CA TYR A 400 6.13 -16.98 -9.41
C TYR A 400 4.95 -16.80 -8.44
N THR A 401 4.96 -17.58 -7.35
CA THR A 401 3.97 -17.48 -6.27
C THR A 401 4.68 -17.13 -4.97
N ILE A 402 4.24 -16.04 -4.37
CA ILE A 402 4.70 -15.53 -3.08
C ILE A 402 3.65 -15.94 -2.05
N GLU A 403 4.06 -16.81 -1.13
CA GLU A 403 3.26 -17.20 0.02
C GLU A 403 3.47 -16.24 1.19
N ARG A 404 2.54 -16.24 2.15
CA ARG A 404 2.80 -15.58 3.44
C ARG A 404 3.92 -16.29 4.17
N GLU A 405 4.91 -15.53 4.63
CA GLU A 405 6.15 -16.09 5.19
C GLU A 405 5.89 -16.99 6.42
N TRP A 406 4.95 -16.60 7.29
CA TRP A 406 4.60 -17.37 8.48
C TRP A 406 3.83 -18.67 8.18
N LEU A 407 3.29 -18.81 6.96
CA LEU A 407 2.63 -20.01 6.43
C LEU A 407 3.59 -20.92 5.64
N ARG A 408 4.85 -20.52 5.45
CA ARG A 408 5.82 -21.30 4.67
C ARG A 408 5.97 -22.72 5.23
N GLY A 409 5.72 -23.72 4.39
CA GLY A 409 5.79 -25.14 4.77
C GLY A 409 4.59 -25.65 5.58
N LYS A 410 3.54 -24.85 5.75
CA LYS A 410 2.26 -25.25 6.37
C LYS A 410 1.18 -25.41 5.30
N LYS A 411 0.11 -26.11 5.64
CA LYS A 411 -1.07 -26.21 4.77
C LYS A 411 -1.76 -24.85 4.70
N LEU A 412 -2.09 -24.40 3.49
CA LEU A 412 -2.82 -23.16 3.27
C LEU A 412 -4.20 -23.21 3.99
N PRO A 413 -4.61 -22.12 4.67
CA PRO A 413 -5.92 -22.04 5.27
C PRO A 413 -7.03 -22.22 4.22
N PRO A 414 -8.12 -22.93 4.55
CA PRO A 414 -9.27 -23.01 3.64
C PRO A 414 -9.82 -21.59 3.41
N ALA A 415 -10.02 -21.23 2.13
CA ALA A 415 -10.46 -19.89 1.71
C ALA A 415 -9.57 -18.71 2.17
N GLY A 416 -8.32 -18.98 2.58
CA GLY A 416 -7.34 -17.98 3.01
C GLY A 416 -7.64 -17.31 4.35
N ASP A 417 -8.47 -17.93 5.19
CA ASP A 417 -8.88 -17.39 6.49
C ASP A 417 -7.69 -16.99 7.38
N GLY A 418 -7.71 -15.78 7.93
CA GLY A 418 -6.61 -15.21 8.72
C GLY A 418 -5.33 -14.84 7.94
N ALA A 419 -5.33 -14.99 6.61
CA ALA A 419 -4.14 -14.77 5.78
C ALA A 419 -4.43 -14.12 4.42
N LYS A 420 -5.64 -13.57 4.19
CA LYS A 420 -6.00 -12.92 2.93
C LYS A 420 -5.07 -11.75 2.63
N VAL A 421 -4.68 -11.60 1.36
CA VAL A 421 -3.97 -10.40 0.89
C VAL A 421 -5.01 -9.37 0.48
N LEU A 422 -4.93 -8.15 1.03
CA LEU A 422 -5.87 -7.07 0.75
C LEU A 422 -5.27 -6.03 -0.20
N SER A 423 -3.97 -5.76 -0.08
CA SER A 423 -3.26 -4.78 -0.90
C SER A 423 -1.88 -5.27 -1.28
N VAL A 424 -1.46 -4.97 -2.51
CA VAL A 424 -0.10 -5.23 -3.01
C VAL A 424 0.41 -4.03 -3.81
N VAL A 425 1.69 -3.71 -3.64
CA VAL A 425 2.42 -2.69 -4.39
C VAL A 425 3.75 -3.27 -4.84
N TRP A 426 4.19 -2.91 -6.04
CA TRP A 426 5.50 -3.31 -6.55
C TRP A 426 6.33 -2.07 -6.83
N ASP A 427 7.45 -1.95 -6.12
CA ASP A 427 8.42 -0.89 -6.29
C ASP A 427 9.83 -1.46 -6.53
N LYS A 428 10.68 -0.67 -7.17
CA LYS A 428 12.02 -1.10 -7.55
C LYS A 428 12.96 -1.20 -6.36
N SER A 429 12.92 -0.24 -5.43
CA SER A 429 13.72 -0.27 -4.20
C SER A 429 13.15 -1.27 -3.19
N TRP A 430 11.84 -1.18 -2.94
CA TRP A 430 11.21 -2.00 -1.89
C TRP A 430 10.94 -3.43 -2.31
N GLY A 431 10.84 -3.71 -3.61
CA GLY A 431 10.35 -4.98 -4.12
C GLY A 431 8.81 -5.06 -4.06
N ILE A 432 8.29 -6.26 -3.84
CA ILE A 432 6.85 -6.50 -3.73
C ILE A 432 6.46 -6.35 -2.26
N VAL A 433 5.59 -5.38 -1.96
CA VAL A 433 5.08 -5.11 -0.63
C VAL A 433 3.61 -5.52 -0.59
N SER A 434 3.26 -6.43 0.31
CA SER A 434 1.91 -6.99 0.42
C SER A 434 1.37 -6.91 1.84
N ALA A 435 0.09 -6.61 2.00
CA ALA A 435 -0.53 -6.39 3.30
C ALA A 435 -1.93 -7.02 3.35
N GLY A 436 -2.38 -7.47 4.53
CA GLY A 436 -3.72 -8.01 4.64
C GLY A 436 -4.16 -8.46 6.05
N GLU A 437 -4.92 -9.56 6.08
CA GLU A 437 -5.63 -10.08 7.27
C GLU A 437 -4.69 -10.61 8.35
N ASP A 438 -3.47 -10.99 7.97
CA ASP A 438 -2.40 -11.42 8.87
C ASP A 438 -1.80 -10.27 9.71
N LYS A 439 -2.38 -9.06 9.60
CA LYS A 439 -2.01 -7.84 10.32
C LYS A 439 -0.58 -7.37 10.06
N LYS A 440 0.04 -7.91 8.99
CA LYS A 440 1.44 -7.69 8.67
C LYS A 440 1.57 -7.10 7.27
N VAL A 441 2.57 -6.24 7.11
CA VAL A 441 3.09 -5.87 5.80
C VAL A 441 4.31 -6.74 5.54
N GLN A 442 4.24 -7.56 4.51
CA GLN A 442 5.32 -8.43 4.08
C GLN A 442 6.05 -7.78 2.91
N VAL A 443 7.37 -7.66 3.01
CA VAL A 443 8.24 -7.10 1.99
C VAL A 443 9.03 -8.24 1.35
N ASN A 444 8.85 -8.46 0.05
CA ASN A 444 9.54 -9.48 -0.71
C ASN A 444 10.51 -8.82 -1.71
N ARG A 445 11.81 -8.90 -1.40
CA ARG A 445 12.90 -8.43 -2.26
C ARG A 445 13.62 -9.61 -2.89
N GLY A 446 13.97 -9.47 -4.17
CA GLY A 446 14.76 -10.47 -4.87
C GLY A 446 16.27 -10.22 -4.70
N ARG A 447 16.97 -11.07 -3.95
CA ARG A 447 18.34 -11.47 -4.33
C ARG A 447 18.35 -12.63 -5.34
N GLY A 448 17.19 -13.03 -5.88
CA GLY A 448 17.07 -14.19 -6.77
C GLY A 448 15.87 -14.17 -7.72
N LEU A 449 15.27 -13.00 -7.99
CA LEU A 449 14.19 -12.84 -8.99
C LEU A 449 14.68 -12.27 -10.33
N LEU A 450 15.97 -11.89 -10.42
CA LEU A 450 16.59 -11.29 -11.60
C LEU A 450 17.89 -12.00 -12.04
N ALA A 451 18.09 -13.26 -11.63
CA ALA A 451 19.22 -14.06 -12.08
C ALA A 451 18.71 -15.35 -12.75
N SER A 452 18.32 -15.22 -14.02
CA SER A 452 18.51 -16.25 -15.05
C SER A 452 18.48 -15.58 -16.42
#